data_AF-A0A0P4UR02-F1
#
_entry.id   AF-A0A0P4UR02-F1
#
_cell.length_a   1.000
_cell.length_b   1.000
_cell.length_c   1.000
_cell.angle_alpha   90.00
_cell.angle_beta   90.00
_cell.angle_gamma   90.00
#
_symmetry.space_group_name_H-M   'P 1'
#
loop_
_entity.id
_entity.type
_entity.pdbx_description
1 polymer ?
#
loop_
_entity_poly.entity_id
_entity_poly.type
_entity_poly.pdbx_seq_one_letter_code
_entity_poly.pdbx_strand_id
1 'polypeptide(L)' 'MEDSKVTLIAGASRGIGRQLAIDCARHGFTVVINYVSNDSLA' A
#
# COMPACT_ATOMS: atom_id res chain seq x y z
N MET A 1 -19.65 -3.41 14.14
CA MET A 1 -18.23 -3.44 13.72
C MET A 1 -17.95 -2.06 13.19
N GLU A 2 -16.97 -1.35 13.74
CA GLU A 2 -16.59 -0.04 13.23
C GLU A 2 -15.86 -0.27 11.90
N ASP A 3 -16.29 0.38 10.82
CA ASP A 3 -15.67 0.21 9.51
C ASP A 3 -14.20 0.70 9.58
N SER A 4 -13.24 -0.22 9.53
CA SER A 4 -11.82 0.13 9.40
C SER A 4 -11.63 1.00 8.16
N LYS A 5 -11.05 2.19 8.35
CA LYS A 5 -10.78 3.11 7.26
C LYS A 5 -9.92 2.43 6.19
N VAL A 6 -10.35 2.54 4.94
CA VAL A 6 -9.65 1.96 3.79
C VAL A 6 -8.71 3.00 3.17
N THR A 7 -7.51 2.60 2.78
CA THR A 7 -6.58 3.47 2.03
C THR A 7 -6.05 2.76 0.78
N LEU A 8 -5.93 3.47 -0.34
CA LEU A 8 -5.39 2.98 -1.60
C LEU A 8 -4.03 3.65 -1.86
N ILE A 9 -2.98 2.84 -2.01
CA ILE A 9 -1.62 3.34 -2.24
C ILE A 9 -1.08 2.76 -3.55
N ALA A 10 -0.82 3.66 -4.52
CA ALA A 10 -0.13 3.32 -5.75
C ALA A 10 1.40 3.33 -5.55
N GLY A 11 2.12 2.41 -6.20
CA GLY A 11 3.57 2.30 -6.08
C GLY A 11 4.04 1.72 -4.73
N ALA A 12 3.18 1.00 -4.02
CA ALA A 12 3.48 0.48 -2.68
C ALA A 12 4.37 -0.78 -2.65
N SER A 13 4.83 -1.26 -3.80
CA SER A 13 5.70 -2.44 -3.90
C SER A 13 7.10 -2.20 -3.33
N ARG A 14 7.59 -0.95 -3.34
CA ARG A 14 8.95 -0.60 -2.91
C ARG A 14 9.06 0.86 -2.45
N GLY A 15 10.21 1.19 -1.84
CA GLY A 15 10.54 2.56 -1.43
C GLY A 15 9.53 3.17 -0.46
N ILE A 16 9.23 4.46 -0.68
CA ILE A 16 8.37 5.26 0.20
C ILE A 16 6.95 4.69 0.27
N GLY A 17 6.39 4.26 -0.86
CA GLY A 17 5.05 3.70 -0.89
C GLY A 17 4.91 2.44 -0.02
N ARG A 18 5.95 1.59 0.03
CA ARG A 18 5.97 0.41 0.90
C ARG A 18 5.98 0.79 2.37
N GLN A 19 6.81 1.77 2.75
CA GLN A 19 6.89 2.21 4.14
C GLN A 19 5.56 2.81 4.60
N LEU A 20 4.95 3.66 3.78
CA LEU A 20 3.64 4.24 4.06
C LEU A 20 2.54 3.18 4.22
N ALA A 21 2.51 2.17 3.35
CA ALA A 21 1.55 1.07 3.44
C ALA A 21 1.67 0.29 4.76
N ILE A 22 2.91 0.02 5.20
CA ILE A 22 3.17 -0.64 6.48
C ILE A 22 2.69 0.21 7.65
N ASP A 23 2.96 1.51 7.62
CA ASP A 23 2.58 2.42 8.72
C ASP A 23 1.06 2.62 8.78
N CYS A 24 0.37 2.70 7.64
CA CYS A 24 -1.10 2.69 7.58
C CYS A 24 -1.68 1.40 8.16
N ALA A 25 -1.14 0.24 7.79
CA ALA A 25 -1.61 -1.05 8.32
C ALA A 25 -1.42 -1.15 9.84
N ARG A 26 -0.29 -0.66 10.38
CA ARG A 26 -0.02 -0.57 11.82
C ARG A 26 -1.02 0.30 12.58
N HIS A 27 -1.57 1.32 11.93
CA HIS A 27 -2.62 2.17 12.49
C HIS A 27 -4.04 1.63 12.30
N GLY A 28 -4.19 0.38 11.83
CA GLY A 28 -5.49 -0.31 11.75
C GLY A 28 -6.30 -0.02 10.48
N PHE A 29 -5.65 0.55 9.46
CA PHE A 29 -6.29 0.76 8.16
C PHE A 29 -6.31 -0.54 7.35
N THR A 30 -7.38 -0.72 6.57
CA THR A 30 -7.40 -1.71 5.49
C THR A 30 -6.65 -1.11 4.31
N VAL A 31 -5.50 -1.68 3.96
CA VAL A 31 -4.62 -1.13 2.92
C VAL A 31 -4.82 -1.89 1.61
N VAL A 32 -5.18 -1.16 0.56
CA VAL A 32 -5.21 -1.64 -0.83
C VAL A 32 -3.96 -1.11 -1.53
N ILE A 33 -3.20 -2.00 -2.16
CA ILE A 33 -1.98 -1.66 -2.88
C ILE A 33 -2.17 -1.85 -4.38
N ASN A 34 -1.70 -0.89 -5.17
CA ASN A 34 -1.60 -1.01 -6.62
C ASN A 34 -0.14 -0.80 -7.05
N TYR A 35 0.34 -1.62 -7.98
CA TYR A 35 1.64 -1.47 -8.60
C TYR A 35 1.58 -1.90 -10.07
N VAL A 36 2.32 -1.19 -10.92
CA VAL A 36 2.50 -1.53 -12.32
C VAL A 36 3.89 -2.16 -12.48
N SER A 37 3.93 -3.45 -12.77
CA SER A 37 5.16 -4.14 -13.16
C SER A 37 5.54 -3.76 -14.59
N ASN A 38 6.84 -3.56 -14.82
CA ASN A 38 7.42 -3.44 -16.14
C ASN A 38 8.54 -4.47 -16.26
N ASP A 39 8.24 -5.61 -16.89
CA ASP A 39 9.17 -6.73 -17.06
C ASP A 39 10.41 -6.36 -17.91
N SER A 40 10.39 -5.24 -18.64
CA SER A 40 11.55 -4.80 -19.42
C SER A 40 12.70 -4.20 -18.59
N LEU A 41 12.52 -4.06 -17.28
CA LEU A 41 13.52 -3.52 -16.35
C LEU A 41 14.00 -4.55 -15.30
N ALA A 42 13.61 -5.83 -15.46
CA ALA A 42 13.96 -6.92 -14.55
C ALA A 42 15.28 -7.60 -14.93
#